data_AF-A0A9P9WZS3-F1
#
_entry.id   AF-A0A9P9WZS3-F1
#
_cell.length_a   1.000
_cell.length_b   1.000
_cell.length_c   1.000
_cell.angle_alpha   90.00
_cell.angle_beta   90.00
_cell.angle_gamma   90.00
#
_symmetry.space_group_name_H-M   'P 1'
#
loop_
_entity.id
_entity.type
_entity.pdbx_description
1 polymer ?
#
loop_
_entity_poly.entity_id
_entity_poly.type
_entity_poly.pdbx_seq_one_letter_code
_entity_poly.pdbx_strand_id
1 'polypeptide(L)'
;MTKRNKLDTLIGIIHHHDPVVSNNYICPPRKTQARSHVKFNVISIEDGSLYATLIKNSGLRLFVNPMKWTDLHLTLLDMEFHKLPPLTQPVPTVDSSKATIDLSASAQALLGALNTLLETKSTECRTRSMLTVISMLYPQNMSFLGISELHQYFGGRAYRIDCPVQAAWEVTPARSSYTTAKGSMSMRAKESVEGPIMENIDGRNVRKQPVLVYVDLKTIAVTRRARYKLPRSNPPVRRLKKLLFRKITPPNMVEDPFLAAFILALAQQHSYGAVPPSANKPSMSSPGSSFLEEPRFQDSTVRILAVDDKEPSAPCFISYEGKVRKELLQKFHDPTKNYPVKEEETLVGTLEGSTNMQIEYAEVPIWPILGLKERVGQALGKEVAGPFDENNFETWEQDPKPKPEAGHQQS
;
A
#
# COMPACT_ATOMS: atom_id res chain seq x y z
N MET A 1 -26.68 57.83 26.82
CA MET A 1 -27.09 58.11 25.43
C MET A 1 -27.37 56.77 24.75
N THR A 2 -28.47 56.41 24.10
CA THR A 2 -29.79 57.00 23.86
C THR A 2 -30.63 55.91 23.15
N LYS A 3 -31.83 55.56 23.68
CA LYS A 3 -33.04 54.98 23.00
C LYS A 3 -32.96 53.52 22.50
N ARG A 4 -34.01 52.67 22.46
CA ARG A 4 -35.47 52.65 22.75
C ARG A 4 -35.92 51.16 22.62
N ASN A 5 -36.70 50.56 23.52
CA ASN A 5 -38.17 50.53 23.69
C ASN A 5 -39.03 49.87 22.58
N LYS A 6 -39.85 48.88 22.99
CA LYS A 6 -41.29 48.58 22.72
C LYS A 6 -41.50 47.04 22.71
N LEU A 7 -42.07 46.35 23.69
CA LEU A 7 -43.41 46.34 24.32
C LEU A 7 -44.61 46.15 23.36
N ASP A 8 -45.23 44.96 23.52
CA ASP A 8 -46.65 44.58 23.55
C ASP A 8 -47.63 44.89 22.40
N THR A 9 -48.53 43.92 22.14
CA THR A 9 -50.03 44.00 21.99
C THR A 9 -50.51 42.77 21.17
N LEU A 10 -51.19 41.75 21.72
CA LEU A 10 -52.64 41.56 22.04
C LEU A 10 -53.59 41.25 20.83
N ILE A 11 -54.08 39.99 20.81
CA ILE A 11 -55.47 39.44 20.61
C ILE A 11 -56.42 39.97 19.51
N GLY A 12 -57.09 39.03 18.81
CA GLY A 12 -58.44 39.17 18.20
C GLY A 12 -58.65 38.39 16.89
N ILE A 13 -59.09 37.11 16.87
CA ILE A 13 -60.48 36.58 16.65
C ILE A 13 -61.05 36.88 15.24
N ILE A 14 -61.50 35.90 14.42
CA ILE A 14 -62.92 35.53 14.21
C ILE A 14 -63.09 34.26 13.31
N HIS A 15 -63.90 33.31 13.80
CA HIS A 15 -64.92 32.37 13.22
C HIS A 15 -64.68 31.55 11.92
N HIS A 16 -64.79 30.21 11.92
CA HIS A 16 -65.91 29.23 12.13
C HIS A 16 -66.59 28.79 10.81
N HIS A 17 -66.51 27.50 10.46
CA HIS A 17 -67.60 26.68 9.91
C HIS A 17 -67.17 25.21 9.73
N ASP A 18 -67.82 24.28 10.44
CA ASP A 18 -67.96 22.86 10.09
C ASP A 18 -69.23 22.70 9.21
N PRO A 19 -69.38 21.66 8.33
CA PRO A 19 -69.90 20.36 8.81
C PRO A 19 -69.43 19.07 8.07
N VAL A 20 -69.36 17.98 8.86
CA VAL A 20 -69.80 16.59 8.61
C VAL A 20 -69.75 16.01 7.18
N VAL A 21 -68.89 15.00 6.94
CA VAL A 21 -69.23 13.80 6.13
C VAL A 21 -68.44 12.58 6.64
N SER A 22 -69.17 11.52 7.00
CA SER A 22 -68.67 10.17 7.21
C SER A 22 -68.12 9.56 5.92
N ASN A 23 -66.97 8.88 5.96
CA ASN A 23 -66.84 7.67 5.15
C ASN A 23 -65.73 6.75 5.65
N ASN A 24 -66.17 5.55 6.04
CA ASN A 24 -65.36 4.36 6.20
C ASN A 24 -64.69 4.03 4.86
N TYR A 25 -63.36 4.08 4.81
CA TYR A 25 -62.61 3.35 3.80
C TYR A 25 -61.63 2.42 4.49
N ILE A 26 -62.14 1.20 4.66
CA ILE A 26 -61.43 -0.06 4.85
C ILE A 26 -60.19 -0.08 3.95
N CYS A 27 -59.00 -0.15 4.56
CA CYS A 27 -57.79 -0.46 3.81
C CYS A 27 -57.94 -1.87 3.20
N PRO A 28 -57.76 -2.06 1.88
CA PRO A 28 -57.76 -3.39 1.32
C PRO A 28 -56.55 -4.17 1.82
N PRO A 29 -56.67 -5.48 2.12
CA PRO A 29 -55.54 -6.29 2.52
C PRO A 29 -54.54 -6.33 1.35
N ARG A 30 -53.29 -5.96 1.63
CA ARG A 30 -52.16 -6.17 0.72
C ARG A 30 -52.16 -7.63 0.31
N LYS A 31 -52.37 -7.89 -0.99
CA LYS A 31 -52.13 -9.19 -1.59
C LYS A 31 -50.71 -9.62 -1.21
N THR A 32 -50.62 -10.63 -0.35
CA THR A 32 -49.39 -11.31 0.02
C THR A 32 -48.82 -11.89 -1.27
N GLN A 33 -47.90 -11.17 -1.92
CA GLN A 33 -47.08 -11.76 -2.96
C GLN A 33 -46.29 -12.88 -2.28
N ALA A 34 -46.66 -14.12 -2.62
CA ALA A 34 -45.90 -15.30 -2.26
C ALA A 34 -44.45 -15.03 -2.63
N ARG A 35 -43.59 -14.91 -1.62
CA ARG A 35 -42.15 -14.89 -1.82
C ARG A 35 -41.83 -16.24 -2.46
N SER A 36 -41.59 -16.22 -3.76
CA SER A 36 -40.84 -17.27 -4.43
C SER A 36 -39.60 -17.50 -3.57
N HIS A 37 -39.58 -18.64 -2.88
CA HIS A 37 -38.38 -19.15 -2.26
C HIS A 37 -37.42 -19.44 -3.40
N VAL A 38 -36.64 -18.42 -3.79
CA VAL A 38 -35.38 -18.63 -4.46
C VAL A 38 -34.63 -19.55 -3.52
N LYS A 39 -34.51 -20.82 -3.92
CA LYS A 39 -33.64 -21.79 -3.26
C LYS A 39 -32.26 -21.14 -3.28
N PHE A 40 -31.84 -20.57 -2.16
CA PHE A 40 -30.43 -20.31 -1.95
C PHE A 40 -29.79 -21.67 -2.08
N ASN A 41 -29.07 -21.91 -3.19
CA ASN A 41 -28.12 -23.00 -3.24
C ASN A 41 -27.31 -22.87 -1.96
N VAL A 42 -27.41 -23.87 -1.08
CA VAL A 42 -26.62 -23.93 0.13
C VAL A 42 -25.18 -23.99 -0.38
N ILE A 43 -24.51 -22.84 -0.37
CA ILE A 43 -23.10 -22.74 -0.68
C ILE A 43 -22.44 -23.63 0.38
N SER A 44 -21.86 -24.74 -0.04
CA SER A 44 -21.12 -25.62 0.86
C SER A 44 -19.95 -24.82 1.41
N ILE A 45 -20.02 -24.45 2.68
CA ILE A 45 -18.94 -23.74 3.37
C ILE A 45 -17.99 -24.81 3.90
N GLU A 46 -16.77 -24.83 3.38
CA GLU A 46 -15.76 -25.79 3.79
C GLU A 46 -15.15 -25.40 5.13
N ASP A 47 -14.87 -26.41 5.97
CA ASP A 47 -14.14 -26.20 7.21
C ASP A 47 -12.73 -25.67 6.93
N GLY A 48 -12.34 -24.59 7.62
CA GLY A 48 -11.06 -23.90 7.41
C GLY A 48 -11.10 -22.79 6.35
N SER A 49 -12.24 -22.57 5.68
CA SER A 49 -12.47 -21.40 4.84
C SER A 49 -12.57 -20.10 5.64
N LEU A 50 -12.46 -18.95 4.96
CA LEU A 50 -12.63 -17.65 5.63
C LEU A 50 -14.05 -17.49 6.19
N TYR A 51 -15.08 -17.95 5.47
CA TYR A 51 -16.44 -17.91 6.01
C TYR A 51 -16.65 -18.85 7.19
N ALA A 52 -16.07 -20.06 7.19
CA ALA A 52 -16.10 -20.93 8.37
C ALA A 52 -15.47 -20.23 9.58
N THR A 53 -14.35 -19.53 9.38
CA THR A 53 -13.68 -18.75 10.42
C THR A 53 -14.55 -17.59 10.94
N LEU A 54 -15.23 -16.87 10.05
CA LEU A 54 -16.16 -15.80 10.41
C LEU A 54 -17.38 -16.33 11.19
N ILE A 55 -17.91 -17.49 10.82
CA ILE A 55 -19.04 -18.15 11.50
C ILE A 55 -18.63 -18.64 12.89
N LYS A 56 -17.49 -19.33 13.00
CA LYS A 56 -16.92 -19.81 14.28
C LYS A 56 -16.68 -18.68 15.26
N ASN A 57 -16.37 -17.48 14.75
CA ASN A 57 -16.15 -16.27 15.53
C ASN A 57 -17.34 -15.29 15.44
N SER A 58 -18.56 -15.80 15.28
CA SER A 58 -19.75 -14.95 15.20
C SER A 58 -19.87 -14.03 16.42
N GLY A 59 -20.25 -12.77 16.17
CA GLY A 59 -20.24 -11.71 17.19
C GLY A 59 -18.92 -10.94 17.30
N LEU A 60 -17.81 -11.47 16.77
CA LEU A 60 -16.58 -10.71 16.56
C LEU A 60 -16.66 -9.94 15.23
N ARG A 61 -16.25 -8.68 15.23
CA ARG A 61 -16.25 -7.82 14.04
C ARG A 61 -15.00 -8.07 13.19
N LEU A 62 -14.91 -9.24 12.57
CA LEU A 62 -13.77 -9.66 11.76
C LEU A 62 -13.84 -9.18 10.31
N PHE A 63 -15.05 -9.08 9.74
CA PHE A 63 -15.23 -8.51 8.42
C PHE A 63 -15.33 -6.97 8.50
N VAL A 64 -14.17 -6.32 8.61
CA VAL A 64 -14.04 -4.87 8.76
C VAL A 64 -12.95 -4.31 7.87
N ASN A 65 -12.99 -2.99 7.66
CA ASN A 65 -11.95 -2.26 6.94
C ASN A 65 -10.55 -2.49 7.54
N PRO A 66 -9.49 -2.64 6.73
CA PRO A 66 -8.10 -2.82 7.16
C PRO A 66 -7.62 -1.89 8.28
N MET A 67 -8.05 -0.63 8.29
CA MET A 67 -7.67 0.32 9.35
C MET A 67 -8.19 -0.06 10.76
N LYS A 68 -9.06 -1.07 10.85
CA LYS A 68 -9.63 -1.62 12.08
C LYS A 68 -9.13 -3.04 12.38
N TRP A 69 -8.20 -3.56 11.59
CA TRP A 69 -7.56 -4.84 11.89
C TRP A 69 -6.81 -4.73 13.22
N THR A 70 -6.71 -5.86 13.88
CA THR A 70 -6.13 -6.05 15.22
C THR A 70 -5.34 -7.36 15.20
N ASP A 71 -4.60 -7.64 16.26
CA ASP A 71 -3.82 -8.88 16.39
C ASP A 71 -4.68 -10.14 16.23
N LEU A 72 -5.97 -10.06 16.60
CA LEU A 72 -6.94 -11.13 16.35
C LEU A 72 -7.06 -11.49 14.86
N HIS A 73 -6.94 -10.51 13.95
CA HIS A 73 -6.97 -10.77 12.51
C HIS A 73 -5.69 -11.47 12.07
N LEU A 74 -4.54 -11.08 12.64
CA LEU A 74 -3.26 -11.73 12.36
C LEU A 74 -3.30 -13.20 12.79
N THR A 75 -3.75 -13.48 14.01
CA THR A 75 -3.89 -14.85 14.52
C THR A 75 -4.88 -15.69 13.70
N LEU A 76 -6.06 -15.15 13.38
CA LEU A 76 -7.09 -15.93 12.66
C LEU A 76 -6.76 -16.15 11.18
N LEU A 77 -5.95 -15.28 10.58
CA LEU A 77 -5.48 -15.42 9.21
C LEU A 77 -4.10 -16.09 9.12
N ASP A 78 -3.51 -16.45 10.27
CA ASP A 78 -2.19 -17.08 10.37
C ASP A 78 -1.10 -16.21 9.71
N MET A 79 -0.99 -14.98 10.20
CA MET A 79 -0.06 -13.94 9.75
C MET A 79 0.87 -13.55 10.88
N GLU A 80 2.18 -13.52 10.64
CA GLU A 80 3.18 -13.28 11.68
C GLU A 80 4.22 -12.24 11.27
N PHE A 81 4.69 -11.47 12.26
CA PHE A 81 5.79 -10.52 12.10
C PHE A 81 7.06 -11.08 12.73
N HIS A 82 8.19 -10.96 12.03
CA HIS A 82 9.50 -11.34 12.56
C HIS A 82 10.48 -10.18 12.42
N LYS A 83 10.99 -9.71 13.56
CA LYS A 83 12.05 -8.72 13.59
C LYS A 83 13.39 -9.37 13.24
N LEU A 84 14.03 -8.88 12.20
CA LEU A 84 15.39 -9.23 11.82
C LEU A 84 16.41 -8.32 12.55
N PRO A 85 17.68 -8.74 12.63
CA PRO A 85 18.75 -7.89 13.15
C PRO A 85 18.84 -6.56 12.38
N PRO A 86 19.12 -5.43 13.07
CA PRO A 86 19.33 -4.15 12.40
C PRO A 86 20.52 -4.20 11.43
N LEU A 87 20.34 -3.63 10.24
CA LEU A 87 21.38 -3.55 9.22
C LEU A 87 22.23 -2.31 9.46
N THR A 88 23.23 -2.47 10.32
CA THR A 88 24.15 -1.40 10.73
C THR A 88 25.40 -1.32 9.87
N GLN A 89 25.69 -2.33 9.05
CA GLN A 89 26.90 -2.39 8.21
C GLN A 89 26.52 -2.33 6.72
N PRO A 90 27.32 -1.67 5.87
CA PRO A 90 28.63 -1.08 6.16
C PRO A 90 28.57 0.28 6.85
N VAL A 91 29.53 0.53 7.75
CA VAL A 91 29.84 1.85 8.34
C VAL A 91 31.31 2.13 8.07
N PRO A 92 31.67 3.32 7.55
CA PRO A 92 33.08 3.64 7.34
C PRO A 92 33.84 3.65 8.67
N THR A 93 34.99 2.98 8.70
CA THR A 93 36.06 3.28 9.66
C THR A 93 36.60 4.66 9.32
N VAL A 94 36.08 5.68 10.00
CA VAL A 94 36.56 7.06 9.83
C VAL A 94 37.94 7.16 10.48
N ASP A 95 39.00 7.18 9.68
CA ASP A 95 40.32 7.60 10.14
C ASP A 95 40.20 9.05 10.63
N SER A 96 40.34 9.25 11.94
CA SER A 96 40.15 10.56 12.58
C SER A 96 41.09 11.65 12.04
N SER A 97 42.10 11.29 11.26
CA SER A 97 43.04 12.20 10.59
C SER A 97 42.53 12.83 9.29
N LYS A 98 41.37 12.41 8.75
CA LYS A 98 40.76 12.97 7.52
C LYS A 98 39.42 13.68 7.77
N ALA A 99 39.17 14.17 8.98
CA ALA A 99 37.88 14.71 9.44
C ALA A 99 37.33 15.96 8.70
N THR A 100 37.97 16.42 7.62
CA THR A 100 37.51 17.53 6.78
C THR A 100 37.30 17.04 5.34
N ILE A 101 36.41 16.07 5.16
CA ILE A 101 35.94 15.70 3.81
C ILE A 101 34.87 16.73 3.45
N ASP A 102 35.18 17.63 2.52
CA ASP A 102 34.15 18.46 1.87
C ASP A 102 33.13 17.51 1.22
N LEU A 103 31.93 17.38 1.81
CA LEU A 103 30.85 16.58 1.24
C LEU A 103 30.53 17.13 -0.16
N SER A 104 30.42 16.22 -1.14
CA SER A 104 30.00 16.58 -2.50
C SER A 104 28.61 17.23 -2.50
N ALA A 105 28.30 17.97 -3.58
CA ALA A 105 26.99 18.59 -3.75
C ALA A 105 25.85 17.55 -3.66
N SER A 106 26.08 16.35 -4.18
CA SER A 106 25.15 15.21 -4.09
C SER A 106 24.95 14.75 -2.64
N ALA A 107 26.01 14.60 -1.85
CA ALA A 107 25.88 14.22 -0.44
C ALA A 107 25.14 15.29 0.39
N GLN A 108 25.40 16.57 0.12
CA GLN A 108 24.68 17.69 0.76
C GLN A 108 23.20 17.72 0.37
N ALA A 109 22.86 17.45 -0.90
CA ALA A 109 21.48 17.37 -1.35
C ALA A 109 20.74 16.17 -0.71
N LEU A 110 21.40 15.02 -0.57
CA LEU A 110 20.85 13.85 0.12
C LEU A 110 20.61 14.16 1.61
N LEU A 111 21.57 14.80 2.28
CA LEU A 111 21.44 15.25 3.66
C LEU A 111 20.25 16.20 3.84
N GLY A 112 20.10 17.18 2.94
CA GLY A 112 18.97 18.09 2.93
C GLY A 112 17.63 17.38 2.75
N ALA A 113 17.56 16.39 1.86
CA ALA A 113 16.35 15.59 1.65
C ALA A 113 16.00 14.74 2.89
N LEU A 114 16.99 14.10 3.53
CA LEU A 114 16.82 13.30 4.74
C LEU A 114 16.38 14.17 5.95
N ASN A 115 17.01 15.33 6.15
CA ASN A 115 16.58 16.25 7.22
C ASN A 115 15.15 16.74 6.99
N THR A 116 14.80 17.11 5.74
CA THR A 116 13.44 17.50 5.40
C THR A 116 12.44 16.37 5.67
N LEU A 117 12.78 15.12 5.31
CA LEU A 117 11.98 13.94 5.58
C LEU A 117 11.69 13.78 7.08
N LEU A 118 12.69 13.95 7.93
CA LEU A 118 12.57 13.74 9.38
C LEU A 118 11.87 14.90 10.11
N GLU A 119 12.08 16.14 9.68
CA GLU A 119 11.54 17.33 10.34
C GLU A 119 10.10 17.67 9.92
N THR A 120 9.71 17.37 8.68
CA THR A 120 8.41 17.82 8.17
C THR A 120 7.22 17.08 8.78
N LYS A 121 6.20 17.85 9.15
CA LYS A 121 4.89 17.32 9.59
C LYS A 121 3.93 17.08 8.43
N SER A 122 4.24 17.61 7.25
CA SER A 122 3.42 17.45 6.04
C SER A 122 3.75 16.12 5.38
N THR A 123 2.72 15.32 5.16
CA THR A 123 2.82 14.02 4.50
C THR A 123 3.32 14.17 3.07
N GLU A 124 2.88 15.21 2.37
CA GLU A 124 3.27 15.51 1.00
C GLU A 124 4.76 15.89 0.88
N CYS A 125 5.26 16.66 1.85
CA CYS A 125 6.69 16.98 1.92
C CYS A 125 7.53 15.73 2.19
N ARG A 126 7.12 14.89 3.15
CA ARG A 126 7.78 13.61 3.44
C ARG A 126 7.83 12.71 2.22
N THR A 127 6.71 12.56 1.51
CA THR A 127 6.66 11.79 0.26
C THR A 127 7.63 12.34 -0.79
N ARG A 128 7.66 13.67 -1.01
CA ARG A 128 8.60 14.30 -1.96
C ARG A 128 10.06 14.06 -1.56
N SER A 129 10.39 14.25 -0.29
CA SER A 129 11.74 13.98 0.22
C SER A 129 12.12 12.53 0.02
N MET A 130 11.20 11.59 0.27
CA MET A 130 11.45 10.17 0.04
C MET A 130 11.68 9.82 -1.43
N LEU A 131 10.91 10.43 -2.34
CA LEU A 131 11.13 10.30 -3.78
C LEU A 131 12.54 10.77 -4.15
N THR A 132 12.96 11.93 -3.65
CA THR A 132 14.32 12.44 -3.87
C THR A 132 15.38 11.49 -3.32
N VAL A 133 15.22 10.99 -2.08
CA VAL A 133 16.16 10.05 -1.46
C VAL A 133 16.31 8.79 -2.30
N ILE A 134 15.22 8.13 -2.68
CA ILE A 134 15.29 6.89 -3.48
C ILE A 134 15.86 7.15 -4.88
N SER A 135 15.50 8.26 -5.52
CA SER A 135 16.07 8.64 -6.82
C SER A 135 17.57 8.93 -6.76
N MET A 136 18.08 9.42 -5.62
CA MET A 136 19.52 9.64 -5.43
C MET A 136 20.27 8.35 -5.09
N LEU A 137 19.68 7.47 -4.28
CA LEU A 137 20.31 6.20 -3.90
C LEU A 137 20.30 5.19 -5.07
N TYR A 138 19.23 5.15 -5.88
CA TYR A 138 19.03 4.14 -6.93
C TYR A 138 18.53 4.75 -8.26
N PRO A 139 19.30 5.67 -8.89
CA PRO A 139 18.83 6.43 -10.05
C PRO A 139 18.51 5.60 -11.30
N GLN A 140 19.15 4.42 -11.47
CA GLN A 140 19.01 3.60 -12.67
C GLN A 140 18.15 2.34 -12.45
N ASN A 141 17.84 2.01 -11.19
CA ASN A 141 17.28 0.72 -10.81
C ASN A 141 15.76 0.78 -10.58
N MET A 142 15.22 1.97 -10.34
CA MET A 142 13.81 2.15 -10.00
C MET A 142 13.17 3.29 -10.80
N SER A 143 12.01 3.02 -11.40
CA SER A 143 11.12 4.06 -11.93
C SER A 143 9.94 4.28 -11.00
N PHE A 144 9.63 5.55 -10.75
CA PHE A 144 8.45 5.93 -9.98
C PHE A 144 7.17 5.45 -10.66
N LEU A 145 6.30 4.82 -9.88
CA LEU A 145 5.00 4.31 -10.28
C LEU A 145 3.91 5.05 -9.50
N GLY A 146 3.04 5.78 -10.22
CA GLY A 146 1.90 6.45 -9.61
C GLY A 146 0.79 5.48 -9.25
N ILE A 147 0.83 4.91 -8.04
CA ILE A 147 -0.28 4.11 -7.48
C ILE A 147 -1.15 5.02 -6.62
N SER A 148 -2.32 5.39 -7.14
CA SER A 148 -3.24 6.26 -6.41
C SER A 148 -4.23 5.50 -5.52
N GLU A 149 -4.61 4.27 -5.89
CA GLU A 149 -5.63 3.50 -5.16
C GLU A 149 -5.27 2.01 -5.05
N LEU A 150 -5.25 1.52 -3.81
CA LEU A 150 -5.06 0.11 -3.48
C LEU A 150 -6.40 -0.49 -3.03
N HIS A 151 -6.73 -1.68 -3.53
CA HIS A 151 -7.97 -2.38 -3.23
C HIS A 151 -7.66 -3.74 -2.62
N GLN A 152 -8.41 -4.11 -1.59
CA GLN A 152 -8.43 -5.46 -1.04
C GLN A 152 -9.62 -6.22 -1.61
N TYR A 153 -9.40 -7.43 -2.09
CA TYR A 153 -10.41 -8.28 -2.68
C TYR A 153 -10.91 -9.33 -1.68
N PHE A 154 -12.23 -9.52 -1.60
CA PHE A 154 -12.84 -10.57 -0.81
C PHE A 154 -14.11 -11.09 -1.49
N GLY A 155 -14.17 -12.38 -1.82
CA GLY A 155 -15.34 -13.01 -2.44
C GLY A 155 -15.77 -12.32 -3.73
N GLY A 156 -14.79 -11.91 -4.54
CA GLY A 156 -15.03 -11.21 -5.80
C GLY A 156 -15.39 -9.72 -5.68
N ARG A 157 -15.41 -9.16 -4.47
CA ARG A 157 -15.66 -7.73 -4.23
C ARG A 157 -14.36 -6.99 -3.96
N ALA A 158 -14.20 -5.81 -4.52
CA ALA A 158 -13.07 -4.92 -4.25
C ALA A 158 -13.44 -3.87 -3.19
N TYR A 159 -12.61 -3.73 -2.16
CA TYR A 159 -12.76 -2.76 -1.08
C TYR A 159 -11.56 -1.82 -1.09
N ARG A 160 -11.82 -0.52 -1.22
CA ARG A 160 -10.75 0.47 -1.23
C ARG A 160 -10.07 0.55 0.13
N ILE A 161 -8.73 0.53 0.12
CA ILE A 161 -7.92 0.79 1.30
C ILE A 161 -7.86 2.29 1.54
N ASP A 162 -8.15 2.69 2.77
CA ASP A 162 -8.36 4.09 3.14
C ASP A 162 -7.07 4.89 3.39
N CYS A 163 -5.91 4.24 3.32
CA CYS A 163 -4.61 4.89 3.35
C CYS A 163 -4.00 4.80 1.95
N PRO A 164 -3.74 5.92 1.27
CA PRO A 164 -3.12 5.88 -0.06
C PRO A 164 -1.68 5.39 0.06
N VAL A 165 -1.25 4.66 -0.96
CA VAL A 165 0.17 4.44 -1.25
C VAL A 165 0.80 5.81 -1.48
N GLN A 166 1.87 6.15 -0.73
CA GLN A 166 2.46 7.48 -0.83
C GLN A 166 3.42 7.58 -2.01
N ALA A 167 4.23 6.55 -2.21
CA ALA A 167 5.06 6.39 -3.39
C ALA A 167 5.25 4.89 -3.66
N ALA A 168 5.43 4.54 -4.92
CA ALA A 168 5.75 3.18 -5.33
C ALA A 168 6.77 3.22 -6.47
N TRP A 169 7.53 2.13 -6.61
CA TRP A 169 8.55 1.99 -7.62
C TRP A 169 8.46 0.63 -8.29
N GLU A 170 8.69 0.61 -9.61
CA GLU A 170 8.94 -0.62 -10.37
C GLU A 170 10.45 -0.75 -10.61
N VAL A 171 10.97 -1.98 -10.65
CA VAL A 171 12.36 -2.21 -11.04
C VAL A 171 12.49 -1.93 -12.54
N THR A 172 13.42 -1.06 -12.93
CA THR A 172 13.69 -0.82 -14.35
C THR A 172 14.28 -2.10 -14.95
N PRO A 173 13.67 -2.69 -15.99
CA PRO A 173 14.30 -3.83 -16.65
C PRO A 173 15.66 -3.39 -17.16
N ALA A 174 16.70 -4.21 -16.91
CA ALA A 174 18.04 -3.96 -17.40
C ALA A 174 17.93 -3.63 -18.89
N ARG A 175 18.39 -2.43 -19.29
CA ARG A 175 18.46 -2.05 -20.70
C ARG A 175 19.31 -3.10 -21.38
N SER A 176 18.66 -4.03 -22.05
CA SER A 176 19.34 -4.94 -22.94
C SER A 176 19.96 -4.06 -24.02
N SER A 177 21.28 -3.96 -23.98
CA SER A 177 22.09 -3.24 -24.93
C SER A 177 22.03 -3.97 -26.28
N TYR A 178 20.95 -3.73 -27.02
CA TYR A 178 20.98 -3.81 -28.48
C TYR A 178 20.49 -2.48 -29.05
N THR A 179 21.48 -1.79 -29.62
CA THR A 179 21.38 -0.74 -30.64
C THR A 179 20.15 -0.91 -31.53
N THR A 180 19.36 0.12 -31.80
CA THR A 180 19.74 1.12 -32.81
C THR A 180 18.83 2.34 -32.69
N ALA A 181 19.45 3.51 -32.83
CA ALA A 181 18.75 4.76 -33.12
C ALA A 181 17.85 4.57 -34.35
N LYS A 182 16.57 4.96 -34.26
CA LYS A 182 15.78 5.27 -35.44
C LYS A 182 15.38 6.72 -35.40
N GLY A 183 16.12 7.49 -36.19
CA GLY A 183 15.71 8.80 -36.66
C GLY A 183 14.47 8.73 -37.55
N SER A 184 13.82 9.88 -37.59
CA SER A 184 12.89 10.46 -38.55
C SER A 184 12.53 9.70 -39.84
N MET A 185 11.21 9.58 -40.06
CA MET A 185 10.38 9.58 -41.28
C MET A 185 10.93 9.06 -42.63
N SER A 186 10.15 8.19 -43.31
CA SER A 186 9.53 8.45 -44.64
C SER A 186 8.83 7.18 -45.22
N MET A 187 7.99 7.40 -46.24
CA MET A 187 6.85 6.62 -46.73
C MET A 187 7.14 5.36 -47.59
N ARG A 188 6.09 4.51 -47.66
CA ARG A 188 5.55 3.69 -48.79
C ARG A 188 5.83 2.17 -48.90
N ALA A 189 4.75 1.43 -48.60
CA ALA A 189 4.06 0.35 -49.34
C ALA A 189 4.76 -0.95 -49.85
N LYS A 190 4.20 -2.07 -49.33
CA LYS A 190 3.88 -3.40 -49.89
C LYS A 190 4.95 -4.19 -50.68
N GLU A 191 5.35 -5.33 -50.12
CA GLU A 191 5.07 -6.66 -50.70
C GLU A 191 5.34 -7.78 -49.68
N SER A 192 4.50 -8.81 -49.74
CA SER A 192 4.43 -9.96 -48.85
C SER A 192 5.26 -11.13 -49.37
N VAL A 193 6.19 -11.64 -48.56
CA VAL A 193 6.73 -13.00 -48.72
C VAL A 193 6.88 -13.61 -47.32
N GLU A 194 6.33 -14.82 -47.18
CA GLU A 194 6.27 -15.63 -45.97
C GLU A 194 7.67 -15.92 -45.40
N GLY A 195 7.89 -15.50 -44.16
CA GLY A 195 9.03 -15.87 -43.33
C GLY A 195 8.60 -16.84 -42.22
N PRO A 196 9.53 -17.63 -41.66
CA PRO A 196 9.21 -18.76 -40.81
C PRO A 196 8.54 -18.30 -39.51
N ILE A 197 7.59 -19.13 -39.05
CA ILE A 197 6.88 -19.00 -37.77
C ILE A 197 7.92 -19.11 -36.66
N MET A 198 8.45 -17.97 -36.24
CA MET A 198 9.12 -17.83 -34.96
C MET A 198 8.03 -17.45 -33.97
N GLU A 199 7.70 -18.39 -33.08
CA GLU A 199 6.78 -18.19 -31.97
C GLU A 199 7.25 -16.98 -31.15
N ASN A 200 6.62 -15.84 -31.39
CA ASN A 200 6.69 -14.70 -30.50
C ASN A 200 6.01 -15.10 -29.21
N ILE A 201 6.79 -15.61 -28.26
CA ILE A 201 6.39 -15.78 -26.87
C ILE A 201 6.04 -14.39 -26.34
N ASP A 202 4.74 -14.13 -26.33
CA ASP A 202 4.00 -13.21 -25.48
C ASP A 202 4.59 -11.80 -25.31
N GLY A 203 4.24 -10.92 -26.24
CA GLY A 203 4.12 -9.48 -26.01
C GLY A 203 2.96 -9.12 -25.07
N ARG A 204 2.75 -9.87 -23.98
CA ARG A 204 1.85 -9.46 -22.89
C ARG A 204 2.48 -8.21 -22.27
N ASN A 205 1.73 -7.11 -22.26
CA ASN A 205 2.02 -5.93 -21.43
C ASN A 205 2.64 -6.38 -20.11
N VAL A 206 3.95 -6.18 -19.94
CA VAL A 206 4.63 -6.42 -18.67
C VAL A 206 3.92 -5.50 -17.69
N ARG A 207 3.04 -6.08 -16.87
CA ARG A 207 2.16 -5.32 -15.98
C ARG A 207 3.10 -4.58 -15.03
N LYS A 208 3.08 -3.25 -15.11
CA LYS A 208 3.85 -2.35 -14.23
C LYS A 208 3.38 -2.54 -12.79
N GLN A 209 4.06 -3.42 -12.05
CA GLN A 209 3.72 -3.77 -10.68
C GLN A 209 4.77 -3.17 -9.74
N PRO A 210 4.34 -2.62 -8.59
CA PRO A 210 5.26 -2.05 -7.64
C PRO A 210 6.11 -3.14 -7.02
N VAL A 211 7.42 -3.02 -7.12
CA VAL A 211 8.35 -3.90 -6.41
C VAL A 211 8.66 -3.34 -5.03
N LEU A 212 8.61 -2.01 -4.88
CA LEU A 212 8.80 -1.32 -3.60
C LEU A 212 7.68 -0.29 -3.38
N VAL A 213 7.15 -0.23 -2.17
CA VAL A 213 6.14 0.76 -1.78
C VAL A 213 6.59 1.52 -0.54
N TYR A 214 6.43 2.85 -0.53
CA TYR A 214 6.69 3.68 0.63
C TYR A 214 5.40 3.99 1.39
N VAL A 215 5.46 3.79 2.71
CA VAL A 215 4.36 4.09 3.63
C VAL A 215 4.90 4.76 4.89
N ASP A 216 4.40 5.95 5.19
CA ASP A 216 4.70 6.66 6.44
C ASP A 216 3.80 6.20 7.59
N LEU A 217 4.39 5.53 8.59
CA LEU A 217 3.68 5.02 9.77
C LEU A 217 2.92 6.12 10.53
N LYS A 218 3.45 7.36 10.53
CA LYS A 218 2.75 8.51 11.12
C LYS A 218 1.43 8.78 10.44
N THR A 219 1.36 8.63 9.11
CA THR A 219 0.12 8.86 8.36
C THR A 219 -0.92 7.78 8.62
N ILE A 220 -0.50 6.53 8.82
CA ILE A 220 -1.39 5.46 9.26
C ILE A 220 -2.01 5.84 10.62
N ALA A 221 -1.19 6.24 11.59
CA ALA A 221 -1.66 6.64 12.92
C ALA A 221 -2.61 7.86 12.87
N VAL A 222 -2.28 8.90 12.09
CA VAL A 222 -3.12 10.09 11.90
C VAL A 222 -4.44 9.74 11.23
N THR A 223 -4.42 8.94 10.16
CA THR A 223 -5.61 8.49 9.43
C THR A 223 -6.50 7.64 10.31
N ARG A 224 -5.91 6.74 11.11
CA ARG A 224 -6.63 5.94 12.11
C ARG A 224 -7.31 6.86 13.12
N ARG A 225 -6.60 7.82 13.69
CA ARG A 225 -7.12 8.75 14.71
C ARG A 225 -8.23 9.64 14.15
N ALA A 226 -8.10 10.12 12.92
CA ALA A 226 -9.09 10.98 12.27
C ALA A 226 -10.48 10.31 12.19
N ARG A 227 -10.54 8.99 11.97
CA ARG A 227 -11.79 8.20 11.92
C ARG A 227 -12.58 8.16 13.24
N TYR A 228 -11.91 8.46 14.35
CA TYR A 228 -12.52 8.43 15.68
C TYR A 228 -12.62 9.84 16.29
N LYS A 229 -12.16 10.88 15.59
CA LYS A 229 -12.34 12.28 15.99
C LYS A 229 -13.76 12.73 15.63
N LEU A 230 -14.48 13.29 16.60
CA LEU A 230 -15.82 13.84 16.38
C LEU A 230 -15.74 15.34 16.11
N PRO A 231 -16.50 15.88 15.14
CA PRO A 231 -16.62 17.32 14.94
C PRO A 231 -17.50 18.00 16.00
N ARG A 232 -18.38 17.26 16.70
CA ARG A 232 -19.27 17.80 17.75
C ARG A 232 -19.13 17.03 19.07
N SER A 233 -19.23 17.78 20.17
CA SER A 233 -18.98 17.28 21.52
C SER A 233 -20.22 16.64 22.14
N ASN A 234 -20.35 15.32 22.04
CA ASN A 234 -21.20 14.53 22.93
C ASN A 234 -20.27 13.68 23.84
N PRO A 235 -20.20 13.95 25.16
CA PRO A 235 -19.23 13.29 26.04
C PRO A 235 -19.35 11.74 26.07
N PRO A 236 -20.55 11.12 26.16
CA PRO A 236 -20.70 9.67 25.98
C PRO A 236 -20.12 9.13 24.66
N VAL A 237 -20.48 9.73 23.53
CA VAL A 237 -19.99 9.26 22.21
C VAL A 237 -18.48 9.44 22.09
N ARG A 238 -17.94 10.53 22.67
CA ARG A 238 -16.49 10.76 22.76
C ARG A 238 -15.79 9.67 23.56
N ARG A 239 -16.34 9.28 24.73
CA ARG A 239 -15.80 8.16 25.54
C ARG A 239 -15.84 6.85 24.76
N LEU A 240 -16.97 6.55 24.11
CA LEU A 240 -17.11 5.34 23.29
C LEU A 240 -16.10 5.31 22.14
N LYS A 241 -15.94 6.40 21.39
CA LYS A 241 -14.96 6.50 20.29
C LYS A 241 -13.53 6.37 20.80
N LYS A 242 -13.20 6.94 21.97
CA LYS A 242 -11.89 6.77 22.62
C LYS A 242 -11.63 5.31 22.99
N LEU A 243 -12.63 4.62 23.54
CA LEU A 243 -12.54 3.19 23.86
C LEU A 243 -12.35 2.33 22.60
N LEU A 244 -13.12 2.61 21.54
CA LEU A 244 -12.98 1.92 20.26
C LEU A 244 -11.62 2.17 19.62
N PHE A 245 -11.14 3.42 19.62
CA PHE A 245 -9.82 3.77 19.11
C PHE A 245 -8.72 3.03 19.88
N ARG A 246 -8.79 2.99 21.22
CA ARG A 246 -7.83 2.23 22.03
C ARG A 246 -7.84 0.74 21.69
N LYS A 247 -9.01 0.15 21.41
CA LYS A 247 -9.13 -1.27 21.04
C LYS A 247 -8.48 -1.62 19.70
N ILE A 248 -8.45 -0.68 18.75
CA ILE A 248 -7.87 -0.90 17.41
C ILE A 248 -6.46 -0.35 17.25
N THR A 249 -5.92 0.31 18.27
CA THR A 249 -4.57 0.87 18.22
C THR A 249 -3.62 -0.26 18.57
N PRO A 250 -2.70 -0.66 17.68
CA PRO A 250 -1.77 -1.73 17.99
C PRO A 250 -0.82 -1.30 19.12
N PRO A 251 -0.33 -2.25 19.93
CA PRO A 251 0.64 -1.96 20.98
C PRO A 251 1.98 -1.48 20.37
N ASN A 252 2.39 -2.08 19.26
CA ASN A 252 3.56 -1.71 18.49
C ASN A 252 3.13 -1.14 17.13
N MET A 253 3.56 0.10 16.81
CA MET A 253 3.24 0.72 15.51
C MET A 253 4.07 0.14 14.35
N VAL A 254 5.17 -0.55 14.65
CA VAL A 254 6.01 -1.23 13.64
C VAL A 254 5.32 -2.50 13.17
N GLU A 255 4.70 -3.23 14.08
CA GLU A 255 3.94 -4.47 13.80
C GLU A 255 2.44 -4.17 13.69
N ASP A 256 2.10 -3.11 12.97
CA ASP A 256 0.72 -2.68 12.82
C ASP A 256 -0.07 -3.69 11.95
N PRO A 257 -1.18 -4.28 12.43
CA PRO A 257 -2.01 -5.20 11.63
C PRO A 257 -2.52 -4.60 10.31
N PHE A 258 -2.56 -3.27 10.20
CA PHE A 258 -2.85 -2.60 8.94
C PHE A 258 -1.78 -2.89 7.86
N LEU A 259 -0.50 -2.99 8.24
CA LEU A 259 0.59 -3.32 7.30
C LEU A 259 0.40 -4.71 6.71
N ALA A 260 -0.02 -5.69 7.51
CA ALA A 260 -0.34 -7.03 7.04
C ALA A 260 -1.49 -7.01 6.01
N ALA A 261 -2.56 -6.25 6.28
CA ALA A 261 -3.65 -6.07 5.33
C ALA A 261 -3.20 -5.37 4.03
N PHE A 262 -2.26 -4.44 4.15
CA PHE A 262 -1.71 -3.68 3.04
C PHE A 262 -0.81 -4.54 2.15
N ILE A 263 0.08 -5.35 2.73
CA ILE A 263 0.88 -6.36 2.04
C ILE A 263 -0.02 -7.34 1.29
N LEU A 264 -1.07 -7.85 1.95
CA LEU A 264 -2.03 -8.74 1.32
C LEU A 264 -2.70 -8.10 0.10
N ALA A 265 -3.09 -6.82 0.19
CA ALA A 265 -3.71 -6.12 -0.93
C ALA A 265 -2.73 -5.85 -2.09
N LEU A 266 -1.46 -5.57 -1.79
CA LEU A 266 -0.41 -5.47 -2.82
C LEU A 266 -0.22 -6.81 -3.54
N ALA A 267 -0.15 -7.92 -2.79
CA ALA A 267 -0.07 -9.26 -3.37
C ALA A 267 -1.29 -9.60 -4.23
N GLN A 268 -2.51 -9.24 -3.78
CA GLN A 268 -3.73 -9.41 -4.58
C GLN A 268 -3.70 -8.59 -5.89
N GLN A 269 -3.17 -7.37 -5.86
CA GLN A 269 -3.07 -6.52 -7.05
C GLN A 269 -2.28 -7.18 -8.18
N HIS A 270 -1.28 -8.01 -7.84
CA HIS A 270 -0.49 -8.75 -8.82
C HIS A 270 -1.37 -9.71 -9.65
N SER A 271 -2.34 -10.35 -8.99
CA SER A 271 -3.26 -11.31 -9.61
C SER A 271 -4.46 -10.65 -10.30
N TYR A 272 -5.05 -9.60 -9.72
CA TYR A 272 -6.31 -9.02 -10.22
C TYR A 272 -6.16 -7.97 -11.33
N GLY A 273 -4.95 -7.50 -11.64
CA GLY A 273 -4.75 -6.46 -12.64
C GLY A 273 -5.36 -5.10 -12.25
N ALA A 274 -5.08 -4.05 -13.02
CA ALA A 274 -5.58 -2.72 -12.72
C ALA A 274 -7.10 -2.63 -12.98
N VAL A 275 -7.87 -2.24 -11.96
CA VAL A 275 -9.30 -1.94 -12.09
C VAL A 275 -9.45 -0.65 -12.93
N PRO A 276 -10.34 -0.60 -13.94
CA PRO A 276 -10.64 0.64 -14.62
C PRO A 276 -11.13 1.71 -13.63
N PRO A 277 -10.74 2.99 -13.77
CA PRO A 277 -10.96 4.07 -12.80
C PRO A 277 -12.43 4.48 -12.54
N SER A 278 -13.43 3.68 -12.93
CA SER A 278 -14.86 3.97 -12.83
C SER A 278 -15.50 3.53 -11.50
N ALA A 279 -14.73 3.07 -10.52
CA ALA A 279 -15.26 2.46 -9.28
C ALA A 279 -15.44 3.46 -8.11
N ASN A 280 -16.01 4.66 -8.35
CA ASN A 280 -16.44 5.56 -7.28
C ASN A 280 -17.75 5.13 -6.59
N LYS A 281 -18.23 3.91 -6.85
CA LYS A 281 -19.31 3.27 -6.12
C LYS A 281 -18.80 1.91 -5.62
N PRO A 282 -19.16 1.47 -4.41
CA PRO A 282 -19.04 0.06 -4.05
C PRO A 282 -19.95 -0.72 -5.01
N SER A 283 -19.40 -1.12 -6.15
CA SER A 283 -20.14 -1.87 -7.14
C SER A 283 -20.39 -3.24 -6.52
N MET A 284 -21.66 -3.51 -6.24
CA MET A 284 -22.19 -4.83 -5.89
C MET A 284 -22.15 -5.79 -7.10
N SER A 285 -21.30 -5.52 -8.10
CA SER A 285 -20.99 -6.47 -9.15
C SER A 285 -20.14 -7.57 -8.54
N SER A 286 -20.74 -8.75 -8.37
CA SER A 286 -19.98 -10.01 -8.43
C SER A 286 -18.99 -9.94 -9.61
N PRO A 287 -17.85 -10.65 -9.57
CA PRO A 287 -16.97 -10.77 -10.72
C PRO A 287 -17.64 -11.73 -11.73
N GLY A 288 -18.80 -11.32 -12.25
CA GLY A 288 -19.40 -11.86 -13.43
C GLY A 288 -19.03 -10.93 -14.57
N SER A 289 -18.20 -11.44 -15.48
CA SER A 289 -18.10 -11.00 -16.89
C SER A 289 -17.13 -9.89 -17.32
N SER A 290 -16.15 -9.44 -16.54
CA SER A 290 -15.08 -8.57 -17.10
C SER A 290 -13.64 -9.09 -16.94
N PHE A 291 -13.43 -10.18 -16.21
CA PHE A 291 -12.13 -10.88 -16.23
C PHE A 291 -12.25 -12.04 -17.21
N LEU A 292 -11.64 -11.88 -18.39
CA LEU A 292 -11.58 -12.91 -19.45
C LEU A 292 -10.63 -14.07 -19.09
N GLU A 293 -9.90 -13.98 -17.98
CA GLU A 293 -9.03 -15.03 -17.41
C GLU A 293 -9.28 -15.12 -15.90
N GLU A 294 -9.46 -16.34 -15.38
CA GLU A 294 -9.46 -16.60 -13.93
C GLU A 294 -8.09 -16.17 -13.36
N PRO A 295 -8.06 -15.42 -12.23
CA PRO A 295 -6.80 -14.92 -11.68
C PRO A 295 -5.90 -16.09 -11.28
N ARG A 296 -4.67 -16.10 -11.84
CA ARG A 296 -3.65 -17.06 -11.45
C ARG A 296 -2.93 -16.55 -10.20
N PHE A 297 -3.16 -17.21 -9.08
CA PHE A 297 -2.46 -16.90 -7.82
C PHE A 297 -1.12 -17.61 -7.76
N GLN A 298 -0.11 -16.88 -7.30
CA GLN A 298 1.24 -17.36 -7.07
C GLN A 298 1.73 -16.82 -5.74
N ASP A 299 2.69 -17.51 -5.13
CA ASP A 299 3.37 -16.99 -3.96
C ASP A 299 4.01 -15.66 -4.34
N SER A 300 3.79 -14.65 -3.50
CA SER A 300 4.13 -13.27 -3.80
C SER A 300 4.95 -12.69 -2.67
N THR A 301 6.09 -12.12 -3.03
CA THR A 301 6.91 -11.31 -2.13
C THR A 301 6.64 -9.84 -2.41
N VAL A 302 6.34 -9.08 -1.36
CA VAL A 302 6.05 -7.64 -1.43
C VAL A 302 6.99 -6.92 -0.49
N ARG A 303 7.54 -5.77 -0.94
CA ARG A 303 8.40 -4.93 -0.11
C ARG A 303 7.79 -3.58 0.22
N ILE A 304 7.88 -3.21 1.49
CA ILE A 304 7.44 -1.91 1.99
C ILE A 304 8.61 -1.24 2.68
N LEU A 305 8.83 0.03 2.38
CA LEU A 305 9.76 0.89 3.07
C LEU A 305 8.99 1.90 3.91
N ALA A 306 9.36 2.01 5.17
CA ALA A 306 8.80 2.98 6.10
C ALA A 306 9.91 3.76 6.81
N VAL A 307 9.53 4.85 7.47
CA VAL A 307 10.43 5.66 8.30
C VAL A 307 9.93 5.59 9.73
N ASP A 308 10.80 5.18 10.66
CA ASP A 308 10.60 5.34 12.09
C ASP A 308 11.57 6.41 12.63
N ASP A 309 10.96 7.49 13.10
CA ASP A 309 11.61 8.66 13.66
C ASP A 309 11.09 8.96 15.08
N LYS A 310 10.66 7.91 15.80
CA LYS A 310 10.28 8.01 17.23
C LYS A 310 11.44 8.47 18.10
N GLU A 311 12.65 8.00 17.82
CA GLU A 311 13.88 8.45 18.46
C GLU A 311 14.60 9.45 17.55
N PRO A 312 14.54 10.77 17.84
CA PRO A 312 15.15 11.77 16.99
C PRO A 312 16.68 11.62 16.89
N SER A 313 17.30 10.99 17.89
CA SER A 313 18.75 10.74 17.93
C SER A 313 19.20 9.58 17.03
N ALA A 314 18.30 8.67 16.68
CA ALA A 314 18.63 7.47 15.90
C ALA A 314 17.49 7.10 14.93
N PRO A 315 17.15 7.99 13.98
CA PRO A 315 16.12 7.70 13.00
C PRO A 315 16.55 6.54 12.08
N CYS A 316 15.60 5.66 11.75
CA CYS A 316 15.85 4.50 10.90
C CYS A 316 14.77 4.35 9.83
N PHE A 317 15.18 3.81 8.68
CA PHE A 317 14.24 3.18 7.78
C PHE A 317 13.84 1.81 8.34
N ILE A 318 12.61 1.38 8.07
CA ILE A 318 12.16 0.02 8.31
C ILE A 318 11.79 -0.58 6.96
N SER A 319 12.52 -1.63 6.56
CA SER A 319 12.23 -2.42 5.37
C SER A 319 11.41 -3.62 5.80
N TYR A 320 10.22 -3.80 5.24
CA TYR A 320 9.37 -4.97 5.44
C TYR A 320 9.41 -5.83 4.18
N GLU A 321 9.59 -7.13 4.37
CA GLU A 321 9.43 -8.15 3.35
C GLU A 321 8.26 -9.06 3.74
N GLY A 322 7.16 -8.95 3.00
CA GLY A 322 5.97 -9.78 3.17
C GLY A 322 5.96 -10.93 2.17
N LYS A 323 6.08 -12.17 2.65
CA LYS A 323 5.93 -13.39 1.87
C LYS A 323 4.48 -13.88 2.02
N VAL A 324 3.72 -13.84 0.93
CA VAL A 324 2.28 -14.18 0.91
C VAL A 324 2.06 -15.46 0.12
N ARG A 325 1.41 -16.46 0.72
CA ARG A 325 1.08 -17.71 0.03
C ARG A 325 -0.08 -17.57 -0.93
N LYS A 326 -0.03 -18.31 -2.04
CA LYS A 326 -1.12 -18.41 -3.01
C LYS A 326 -2.42 -18.92 -2.39
N GLU A 327 -2.35 -19.84 -1.42
CA GLU A 327 -3.54 -20.40 -0.75
C GLU A 327 -4.31 -19.31 0.01
N LEU A 328 -3.61 -18.37 0.64
CA LEU A 328 -4.24 -17.23 1.30
C LEU A 328 -4.95 -16.34 0.27
N LEU A 329 -4.31 -16.04 -0.86
CA LEU A 329 -4.92 -15.25 -1.93
C LEU A 329 -6.16 -15.95 -2.51
N GLN A 330 -6.10 -17.26 -2.72
CA GLN A 330 -7.22 -18.08 -3.16
C GLN A 330 -8.38 -18.08 -2.14
N LYS A 331 -8.08 -18.21 -0.84
CA LYS A 331 -9.07 -18.09 0.24
C LYS A 331 -9.77 -16.73 0.22
N PHE A 332 -9.07 -15.64 -0.07
CA PHE A 332 -9.71 -14.33 -0.22
C PHE A 332 -10.51 -14.21 -1.53
N HIS A 333 -10.09 -14.87 -2.60
CA HIS A 333 -10.85 -14.91 -3.85
C HIS A 333 -12.19 -15.65 -3.70
N ASP A 334 -12.14 -16.87 -3.14
CA ASP A 334 -13.27 -17.73 -2.85
C ASP A 334 -13.33 -18.05 -1.34
N PRO A 335 -13.98 -17.19 -0.54
CA PRO A 335 -14.01 -17.29 0.93
C PRO A 335 -14.83 -18.48 1.45
N THR A 336 -15.48 -19.24 0.57
CA THR A 336 -16.30 -20.41 0.92
C THR A 336 -15.49 -21.71 0.91
N LYS A 337 -14.38 -21.72 0.16
CA LYS A 337 -13.50 -22.88 0.02
C LYS A 337 -12.31 -22.80 0.95
N ASN A 338 -11.80 -23.95 1.33
CA ASN A 338 -10.53 -24.10 2.01
C ASN A 338 -9.50 -24.64 1.03
N TYR A 339 -8.40 -23.91 0.91
CA TYR A 339 -7.25 -24.31 0.11
C TYR A 339 -6.16 -24.78 1.08
N PRO A 340 -6.06 -26.10 1.37
CA PRO A 340 -5.02 -26.61 2.25
C PRO A 340 -3.65 -26.46 1.58
N VAL A 341 -2.65 -26.10 2.40
CA VAL A 341 -1.25 -26.07 1.97
C VAL A 341 -0.85 -27.50 1.64
N LYS A 342 -0.42 -27.75 0.40
CA LYS A 342 0.16 -29.03 0.01
C LYS A 342 1.64 -29.01 0.43
N GLU A 343 2.09 -30.00 1.18
CA GLU A 343 3.43 -30.06 1.78
C GLU A 343 4.59 -30.34 0.78
N GLU A 344 4.39 -30.27 -0.55
CA GLU A 344 5.42 -30.50 -1.58
C GLU A 344 5.20 -29.53 -2.77
N GLU A 345 6.18 -28.91 -3.46
CA GLU A 345 7.64 -28.95 -3.48
C GLU A 345 8.19 -27.56 -3.09
N THR A 346 9.14 -27.52 -2.14
CA THR A 346 9.90 -26.32 -1.79
C THR A 346 10.71 -25.82 -2.98
N LEU A 347 10.24 -24.74 -3.62
CA LEU A 347 11.11 -23.88 -4.42
C LEU A 347 12.01 -23.08 -3.47
N VAL A 348 13.24 -22.81 -3.90
CA VAL A 348 14.20 -21.99 -3.14
C VAL A 348 13.58 -20.60 -2.90
N GLY A 349 13.26 -20.29 -1.64
CA GLY A 349 12.61 -19.03 -1.23
C GLY A 349 11.15 -19.15 -0.75
N THR A 350 10.56 -20.35 -0.73
CA THR A 350 9.21 -20.57 -0.17
C THR A 350 9.23 -20.58 1.37
N LEU A 351 8.20 -19.99 1.99
CA LEU A 351 7.93 -20.01 3.43
C LEU A 351 8.05 -21.43 4.02
N GLU A 352 8.96 -21.64 4.96
CA GLU A 352 8.99 -22.85 5.80
C GLU A 352 7.86 -22.78 6.84
N GLY A 353 7.03 -23.84 6.96
CA GLY A 353 5.99 -23.95 8.01
C GLY A 353 4.53 -23.88 7.52
N SER A 354 3.56 -23.75 8.42
CA SER A 354 2.12 -23.68 8.08
C SER A 354 1.58 -22.26 7.83
N THR A 355 2.36 -21.23 8.15
CA THR A 355 1.94 -19.82 8.16
C THR A 355 1.48 -19.32 6.80
N ASN A 356 0.31 -18.68 6.73
CA ASN A 356 -0.24 -18.15 5.46
C ASN A 356 0.50 -16.92 4.94
N MET A 357 1.06 -16.10 5.85
CA MET A 357 1.85 -14.93 5.49
C MET A 357 2.89 -14.61 6.57
N GLN A 358 4.13 -14.42 6.16
CA GLN A 358 5.22 -13.99 7.04
C GLN A 358 5.69 -12.60 6.65
N ILE A 359 5.86 -11.73 7.64
CA ILE A 359 6.34 -10.36 7.45
C ILE A 359 7.64 -10.22 8.23
N GLU A 360 8.75 -10.29 7.50
CA GLU A 360 10.07 -10.01 8.06
C GLU A 360 10.32 -8.51 8.00
N TYR A 361 10.97 -7.92 9.01
CA TYR A 361 11.34 -6.51 8.95
C TYR A 361 12.69 -6.23 9.60
N ALA A 362 13.45 -5.32 8.99
CA ALA A 362 14.76 -4.88 9.47
C ALA A 362 14.81 -3.37 9.62
N GLU A 363 15.47 -2.91 10.69
CA GLU A 363 15.77 -1.50 10.93
C GLU A 363 17.10 -1.13 10.27
N VAL A 364 17.10 -0.04 9.49
CA VAL A 364 18.27 0.47 8.78
C VAL A 364 18.56 1.89 9.27
N PRO A 365 19.62 2.10 10.07
CA PRO A 365 19.98 3.43 10.55
C PRO A 365 20.28 4.38 9.38
N ILE A 366 19.66 5.57 9.43
CA ILE A 366 19.88 6.62 8.43
C ILE A 366 21.30 7.17 8.52
N TRP A 367 21.82 7.27 9.75
CA TRP A 367 23.15 7.76 10.04
C TRP A 367 24.13 6.60 10.27
N PRO A 368 25.38 6.69 9.77
CA PRO A 368 25.95 7.75 8.92
C PRO A 368 25.45 7.68 7.46
N ILE A 369 25.45 8.80 6.71
CA ILE A 369 25.03 8.78 5.28
C ILE A 369 25.94 7.87 4.44
N LEU A 370 27.23 7.82 4.78
CA LEU A 370 28.18 6.92 4.14
C LEU A 370 27.77 5.47 4.40
N GLY A 371 27.70 4.67 3.35
CA GLY A 371 27.19 3.29 3.42
C GLY A 371 25.66 3.19 3.42
N LEU A 372 24.90 4.29 3.44
CA LEU A 372 23.43 4.23 3.52
C LEU A 372 22.81 3.50 2.33
N LYS A 373 23.36 3.70 1.12
CA LYS A 373 22.89 3.02 -0.09
C LYS A 373 23.07 1.51 0.00
N GLU A 374 24.18 1.05 0.54
CA GLU A 374 24.50 -0.36 0.71
C GLU A 374 23.64 -0.97 1.81
N ARG A 375 23.46 -0.28 2.95
CA ARG A 375 22.60 -0.73 4.05
C ARG A 375 21.14 -0.85 3.62
N VAL A 376 20.61 0.16 2.92
CA VAL A 376 19.25 0.11 2.35
C VAL A 376 19.19 -0.96 1.25
N GLY A 377 20.27 -1.14 0.48
CA GLY A 377 20.32 -2.11 -0.61
C GLY A 377 20.29 -3.55 -0.11
N GLN A 378 21.01 -3.83 0.97
CA GLN A 378 20.95 -5.11 1.70
C GLN A 378 19.54 -5.38 2.24
N ALA A 379 18.87 -4.35 2.76
CA ALA A 379 17.51 -4.47 3.28
C ALA A 379 16.43 -4.69 2.21
N LEU A 380 16.67 -4.20 0.99
CA LEU A 380 15.73 -4.31 -0.13
C LEU A 380 15.99 -5.52 -1.03
N GLY A 381 17.15 -6.17 -0.89
CA GLY A 381 17.58 -7.27 -1.74
C GLY A 381 18.20 -6.82 -3.06
N LYS A 382 19.02 -7.71 -3.64
CA LYS A 382 19.80 -7.44 -4.87
C LYS A 382 18.91 -7.29 -6.10
N GLU A 383 17.70 -7.84 -6.08
CA GLU A 383 16.72 -7.71 -7.17
C GLU A 383 16.10 -6.31 -7.27
N VAL A 384 16.06 -5.55 -6.17
CA VAL A 384 15.49 -4.20 -6.10
C VAL A 384 16.59 -3.15 -6.18
N ALA A 385 17.63 -3.31 -5.37
CA ALA A 385 18.75 -2.38 -5.31
C ALA A 385 19.76 -2.54 -6.46
N GLY A 386 19.70 -3.66 -7.20
CA GLY A 386 20.71 -4.06 -8.17
C GLY A 386 21.99 -4.61 -7.52
N PRO A 387 23.02 -4.90 -8.33
CA PRO A 387 24.31 -5.33 -7.81
C PRO A 387 24.98 -4.17 -7.06
N PHE A 388 25.32 -4.41 -5.79
CA PHE A 388 26.16 -3.53 -4.98
C PHE A 388 27.36 -4.34 -4.47
N ASP A 389 28.52 -3.69 -4.38
CA ASP A 389 29.74 -4.29 -3.84
C ASP A 389 29.76 -4.07 -2.32
N GLU A 390 29.72 -5.16 -1.56
CA GLU A 390 29.74 -5.13 -0.10
C GLU A 390 31.10 -4.61 0.44
N ASN A 391 32.16 -4.66 -0.39
CA ASN A 391 33.52 -4.25 -0.01
C ASN A 391 33.89 -2.84 -0.49
N ASN A 392 33.08 -2.22 -1.36
CA ASN A 392 33.33 -0.90 -1.91
C ASN A 392 32.05 -0.06 -1.83
N PHE A 393 31.86 0.58 -0.67
CA PHE A 393 30.68 1.41 -0.42
C PHE A 393 30.86 2.83 -0.98
N GLU A 394 29.76 3.41 -1.46
CA GLU A 394 29.76 4.74 -2.06
C GLU A 394 30.15 5.82 -1.04
N THR A 395 31.34 6.39 -1.23
CA THR A 395 31.89 7.45 -0.36
C THR A 395 31.41 8.85 -0.76
N TRP A 396 30.61 8.97 -1.82
CA TRP A 396 30.13 10.25 -2.39
C TRP A 396 31.26 11.26 -2.67
N GLU A 397 32.48 10.78 -2.93
CA GLU A 397 33.65 11.62 -3.21
C GLU A 397 33.60 12.23 -4.63
N GLN A 398 34.02 13.50 -4.70
CA GLN A 398 33.97 14.47 -5.80
C GLN A 398 33.62 13.97 -7.21
N ASP A 399 32.64 14.65 -7.83
CA ASP A 399 32.48 14.65 -9.29
C ASP A 399 33.83 14.95 -9.95
N PRO A 400 34.25 14.18 -10.98
CA PRO A 400 35.51 14.45 -11.65
C PRO A 400 35.49 15.88 -12.18
N LYS A 401 36.32 16.76 -11.62
CA LYS A 401 36.49 18.13 -12.10
C LYS A 401 36.73 18.07 -13.62
N PRO A 402 35.99 18.85 -14.44
CA PRO A 402 36.30 18.93 -15.86
C PRO A 402 37.76 19.36 -16.00
N LYS A 403 38.54 18.55 -16.73
CA LYS A 403 39.94 18.87 -17.04
C LYS A 403 39.97 20.26 -17.66
N PRO A 404 40.83 21.18 -17.19
CA PRO A 404 41.01 22.44 -17.88
C PRO A 404 41.53 22.14 -19.27
N GLU A 405 40.79 22.56 -20.29
CA GLU A 405 41.25 22.55 -21.67
C GLU A 405 42.57 23.30 -21.74
N ALA A 406 43.63 22.57 -22.09
CA ALA A 406 44.94 23.15 -22.31
C ALA A 406 44.82 24.18 -23.45
N GLY A 407 44.90 25.46 -23.08
CA GLY A 407 44.91 26.56 -24.02
C GLY A 407 45.98 26.33 -25.09
N HIS A 408 45.55 26.30 -26.35
CA HIS A 408 46.44 26.46 -27.48
C HIS A 408 47.00 27.89 -27.44
N GLN A 409 48.22 28.05 -26.93
CA GLN A 409 49.07 29.18 -27.30
C GLN A 409 49.59 28.91 -28.72
N GLN A 410 49.05 29.63 -29.71
CA GLN A 410 49.71 29.80 -31.00
C GLN A 410 50.77 30.90 -30.85
N SER A 411 52.02 30.53 -31.14
CA SER A 411 53.10 31.45 -31.49
C SER A 411 53.18 31.59 -33.00
#